data_AF-A0A2J7Q8D7-F1
#
_entry.id   AF-A0A2J7Q8D7-F1
#
_cell.length_a   1.000
_cell.length_b   1.000
_cell.length_c   1.000
_cell.angle_alpha   90.00
_cell.angle_beta   90.00
_cell.angle_gamma   90.00
#
_symmetry.space_group_name_H-M   'P 1'
#
loop_
_entity.id
_entity.type
_entity.pdbx_description
1 polymer ?
#
loop_
_entity_poly.entity_id
_entity_poly.type
_entity_poly.pdbx_seq_one_letter_code
_entity_poly.pdbx_strand_id
1 'polypeptide(L)'
;MRLSCPVVSSMVVPEKDAGSDGPATIVDCVSLIMGIHNLKSISPNSTLSELGLDSLTVVEVKQSLEREFGIFLMPKEIRSLTFARLNEMAEKGKEELASQALSVDDGPSEELQLLLSVIGDEASSAQPVVCLPAAGGWVDVEDEMKAGPFLFMLPGIDGTASVLEPLAKNLKYQTMCLQLNYRDIGETIQDMVQSLLSHIHSRLAPGAPFSLLGYSFGGLLALELALELEAEGREGHLYLLDSAPIFVKLWVKHVMGSNEKKFEANLLCRMFSVIAPHEATAAAVSKLAQEITPMKTLDEKADHMFTLLPVLKDRAQHFRAAAKMIKFRVKAAVGYEWNPSKRIKSHTILLRPTSSAYEVEEDYGLSK
;
A
#
# COMPACT_ATOMS: atom_id res chain seq x y z
N MET A 1 -0.90 52.10 26.73
CA MET A 1 0.01 51.09 27.28
C MET A 1 1.30 51.11 26.47
N ARG A 2 2.42 51.50 27.06
CA ARG A 2 3.75 51.37 26.42
C ARG A 2 4.34 50.04 26.87
N LEU A 3 4.57 49.12 25.95
CA LEU A 3 5.26 47.86 26.23
C LEU A 3 6.73 48.17 26.54
N SER A 4 7.26 47.56 27.60
CA SER A 4 8.55 47.83 28.24
C SER A 4 9.69 46.91 27.75
N CYS A 5 9.56 46.30 26.58
CA CYS A 5 10.58 45.44 26.00
C CYS A 5 10.71 45.71 24.49
N PRO A 6 11.96 45.84 23.97
CA PRO A 6 12.18 45.96 22.54
C PRO A 6 11.83 44.65 21.85
N VAL A 7 11.00 44.71 20.81
CA VAL A 7 10.77 43.60 19.88
C VAL A 7 11.86 43.67 18.83
N VAL A 8 12.73 42.67 18.79
CA VAL A 8 13.75 42.51 17.75
C VAL A 8 13.25 41.51 16.71
N SER A 9 13.29 41.93 15.44
CA SER A 9 13.05 41.09 14.28
C SER A 9 14.42 40.68 13.71
N SER A 10 14.61 39.38 13.48
CA SER A 10 15.77 38.85 12.77
C SER A 10 15.33 38.49 11.35
N MET A 11 16.00 39.06 10.36
CA MET A 11 15.79 38.76 8.96
C MET A 11 17.10 38.23 8.39
N VAL A 12 17.09 37.01 7.86
CA VAL A 12 18.22 36.48 7.10
C VAL A 12 18.05 36.93 5.66
N VAL A 13 18.92 37.84 5.22
CA VAL A 13 19.02 38.23 3.81
C VAL A 13 19.86 37.16 3.12
N PRO A 14 19.36 36.48 2.07
CA PRO A 14 20.19 35.54 1.33
C PRO A 14 21.37 36.29 0.74
N GLU A 15 22.59 35.84 1.05
CA GLU A 15 23.80 36.32 0.38
C GLU A 15 23.66 36.00 -1.11
N LYS A 16 23.52 37.05 -1.91
CA LYS A 16 23.46 36.93 -3.36
C LYS A 16 24.90 36.86 -3.84
N ASP A 17 25.47 35.67 -3.83
CA ASP A 17 26.70 35.43 -4.58
C ASP A 17 26.44 35.71 -6.06
N ALA A 18 27.15 36.71 -6.55
CA ALA A 18 27.08 37.17 -7.92
C ALA A 18 27.74 36.12 -8.82
N GLY A 19 26.92 35.25 -9.39
CA GLY A 19 27.33 34.34 -10.47
C GLY A 19 27.57 32.91 -10.01
N SER A 20 26.48 32.17 -9.78
CA SER A 20 26.50 30.72 -9.88
C SER A 20 25.13 30.31 -10.41
N ASP A 21 25.10 29.69 -11.59
CA ASP A 21 24.08 28.67 -11.86
C ASP A 21 24.00 27.76 -10.62
N GLY A 22 22.82 27.24 -10.28
CA GLY A 22 22.72 26.22 -9.22
C GLY A 22 23.77 25.10 -9.40
N PRO A 23 24.12 24.35 -8.35
CA PRO A 23 25.19 23.36 -8.43
C PRO A 23 25.02 22.49 -9.69
N ALA A 24 26.03 22.52 -10.57
CA ALA A 24 25.93 21.96 -11.92
C ALA A 24 25.76 20.43 -11.90
N THR A 25 26.14 19.78 -10.80
CA THR A 25 26.04 18.33 -10.60
C THR A 25 25.60 17.98 -9.19
N ILE A 26 25.07 16.76 -9.04
CA ILE A 26 24.69 16.15 -7.75
C ILE A 26 25.88 16.17 -6.78
N VAL A 27 27.08 15.93 -7.30
CA VAL A 27 28.32 15.88 -6.52
C VAL A 27 28.68 17.26 -5.98
N ASP A 28 28.52 18.31 -6.80
CA ASP A 28 28.78 19.69 -6.37
C ASP A 28 27.81 20.09 -5.25
N CYS A 29 26.52 19.78 -5.41
CA CYS A 29 25.48 20.07 -4.42
C CYS A 29 25.80 19.44 -3.05
N VAL A 30 26.11 18.13 -3.02
CA VAL A 30 26.46 17.44 -1.77
C VAL A 30 27.79 17.95 -1.19
N SER A 31 28.78 18.25 -2.03
CA SER A 31 30.07 18.78 -1.57
C SER A 31 29.96 20.16 -0.91
N LEU A 32 29.09 21.02 -1.44
CA LEU A 32 28.79 22.35 -0.90
C LEU A 32 28.14 22.26 0.47
N ILE A 33 27.12 21.40 0.63
CA ILE A 33 26.42 21.20 1.90
C ILE A 33 27.35 20.62 2.96
N MET A 34 28.24 19.70 2.57
CA MET A 34 29.21 19.11 3.50
C MET A 34 30.45 19.99 3.75
N GLY A 35 30.58 21.15 3.10
CA GLY A 35 31.76 22.01 3.22
C GLY A 35 33.06 21.38 2.70
N ILE A 36 32.97 20.42 1.78
CA ILE A 36 34.13 19.71 1.22
C ILE A 36 34.62 20.45 -0.02
N HIS A 37 35.70 21.22 0.13
CA HIS A 37 36.26 22.02 -0.98
C HIS A 37 37.22 21.26 -1.91
N ASN A 38 37.69 20.06 -1.51
CA ASN A 38 38.62 19.27 -2.32
C ASN A 38 38.24 17.78 -2.34
N LEU A 39 37.56 17.35 -3.40
CA LEU A 39 37.15 15.95 -3.58
C LEU A 39 38.33 14.98 -3.78
N LYS A 40 39.55 15.48 -4.07
CA LYS A 40 40.75 14.62 -4.23
C LYS A 40 41.36 14.18 -2.90
N SER A 41 40.98 14.81 -1.78
CA SER A 41 41.49 14.46 -0.45
C SER A 41 40.63 13.43 0.28
N ILE A 42 39.51 13.00 -0.30
CA ILE A 42 38.58 12.03 0.29
C ILE A 42 38.59 10.73 -0.52
N SER A 43 38.37 9.62 0.17
CA SER A 43 38.17 8.33 -0.49
C SER A 43 36.79 8.32 -1.17
N PRO A 44 36.70 8.00 -2.47
CA PRO A 44 35.42 7.99 -3.19
C PRO A 44 34.46 6.89 -2.68
N ASN A 45 34.98 5.88 -1.96
CA ASN A 45 34.20 4.78 -1.40
C ASN A 45 33.82 4.99 0.08
N SER A 46 34.29 6.06 0.72
CA SER A 46 33.88 6.39 2.07
C SER A 46 32.44 6.90 2.08
N THR A 47 31.68 6.48 3.08
CA THR A 47 30.28 6.89 3.22
C THR A 47 30.18 8.34 3.68
N LEU A 48 29.08 9.03 3.37
CA LEU A 48 28.86 10.39 3.86
C LEU A 48 28.85 10.43 5.40
N SER A 49 28.33 9.39 6.06
CA SER A 49 28.37 9.25 7.51
C SER A 49 29.80 9.19 8.06
N GLU A 50 30.73 8.54 7.37
CA GLU A 50 32.15 8.49 7.74
C GLU A 50 32.87 9.82 7.48
N LEU A 51 32.35 10.62 6.53
CA LEU A 51 32.86 11.93 6.17
C LEU A 51 32.28 13.07 7.02
N GLY A 52 31.52 12.74 8.08
CA GLY A 52 31.03 13.71 9.06
C GLY A 52 29.61 14.22 8.82
N LEU A 53 28.80 13.50 8.03
CA LEU A 53 27.39 13.83 7.85
C LEU A 53 26.60 13.62 9.15
N ASP A 54 26.07 14.69 9.71
CA ASP A 54 25.24 14.71 10.92
C ASP A 54 23.74 14.70 10.60
N SER A 55 22.89 14.61 11.63
CA SER A 55 21.44 14.53 11.42
C SER A 55 20.81 15.77 10.78
N LEU A 56 21.45 16.95 10.86
CA LEU A 56 20.92 18.19 10.30
C LEU A 56 21.32 18.31 8.83
N THR A 57 22.59 18.05 8.52
CA THR A 57 23.12 17.99 7.16
C THR A 57 22.48 16.87 6.32
N VAL A 58 22.05 15.75 6.92
CA VAL A 58 21.23 14.73 6.22
C VAL A 58 19.93 15.32 5.67
N VAL A 59 19.25 16.18 6.44
CA VAL A 59 17.98 16.81 6.00
C VAL A 59 18.23 17.82 4.90
N GLU A 60 19.32 18.60 4.99
CA GLU A 60 19.70 19.55 3.95
C GLU A 60 20.10 18.88 2.63
N VAL A 61 20.85 17.78 2.70
CA VAL A 61 21.17 16.94 1.55
C VAL A 61 19.89 16.36 0.96
N LYS A 62 18.98 15.82 1.78
CA LYS A 62 17.68 15.30 1.33
C LYS A 62 16.90 16.36 0.55
N GLN A 63 16.68 17.52 1.17
CA GLN A 63 15.88 18.60 0.57
C GLN A 63 16.50 19.15 -0.72
N SER A 64 17.83 19.24 -0.78
CA SER A 64 18.52 19.76 -1.96
C SER A 64 18.50 18.75 -3.12
N LEU A 65 18.68 17.46 -2.82
CA LEU A 65 18.53 16.39 -3.82
C LEU A 65 17.11 16.28 -4.39
N GLU A 66 16.10 16.41 -3.53
CA GLU A 66 14.69 16.40 -3.95
C GLU A 66 14.34 17.63 -4.80
N ARG A 67 14.76 18.82 -4.36
CA ARG A 67 14.43 20.09 -5.03
C ARG A 67 15.15 20.29 -6.36
N GLU A 68 16.44 19.99 -6.41
CA GLU A 68 17.29 20.34 -7.55
C GLU A 68 17.43 19.20 -8.57
N PHE A 69 17.29 17.95 -8.11
CA PHE A 69 17.53 16.77 -8.95
C PHE A 69 16.35 15.78 -8.98
N GLY A 70 15.29 16.00 -8.20
CA GLY A 70 14.12 15.11 -8.14
C GLY A 70 14.44 13.73 -7.54
N ILE A 71 15.51 13.64 -6.74
CA ILE A 71 16.01 12.39 -6.16
C ILE A 71 15.47 12.26 -4.74
N PHE A 72 14.63 11.25 -4.52
CA PHE A 72 14.02 10.96 -3.22
C PHE A 72 14.80 9.84 -2.54
N LEU A 73 15.46 10.18 -1.43
CA LEU A 73 16.23 9.23 -0.62
C LEU A 73 15.83 9.34 0.85
N MET A 74 15.76 8.20 1.51
CA MET A 74 15.53 8.09 2.95
C MET A 74 16.79 8.55 3.72
N PRO A 75 16.65 9.10 4.93
CA PRO A 75 17.78 9.52 5.76
C PRO A 75 18.83 8.43 5.99
N LYS A 76 18.43 7.15 6.01
CA LYS A 76 19.32 6.01 6.12
C LYS A 76 20.15 5.79 4.84
N GLU A 77 19.53 5.93 3.68
CA GLU A 77 20.19 5.79 2.38
C GLU A 77 21.22 6.91 2.19
N ILE A 78 20.85 8.15 2.55
CA ILE A 78 21.75 9.31 2.48
C ILE A 78 23.01 9.09 3.33
N ARG A 79 22.88 8.53 4.54
CA ARG A 79 24.03 8.22 5.40
C ARG A 79 24.98 7.19 4.78
N SER A 80 24.46 6.26 3.99
CA SER A 80 25.25 5.23 3.29
C SER A 80 25.77 5.63 1.92
N LEU A 81 25.43 6.82 1.40
CA LEU A 81 25.91 7.29 0.10
C LEU A 81 27.43 7.46 0.09
N THR A 82 28.03 7.34 -1.08
CA THR A 82 29.46 7.57 -1.32
C THR A 82 29.64 8.53 -2.49
N PHE A 83 30.78 9.21 -2.57
CA PHE A 83 31.07 10.09 -3.73
C PHE A 83 31.22 9.31 -5.03
N ALA A 84 31.60 8.03 -4.99
CA ALA A 84 31.53 7.14 -6.15
C ALA A 84 30.09 6.98 -6.63
N ARG A 85 29.15 6.73 -5.71
CA ARG A 85 27.72 6.56 -6.05
C ARG A 85 27.09 7.86 -6.56
N LEU A 86 27.45 9.01 -5.97
CA LEU A 86 27.00 10.32 -6.43
C LEU A 86 27.50 10.63 -7.85
N ASN A 87 28.75 10.28 -8.17
CA ASN A 87 29.29 10.40 -9.53
C ASN A 87 28.56 9.47 -10.51
N GLU A 88 28.26 8.22 -10.13
CA GLU A 88 27.45 7.32 -10.96
C GLU A 88 26.06 7.91 -11.24
N MET A 89 25.45 8.55 -10.24
CA MET A 89 24.15 9.21 -10.38
C MET A 89 24.24 10.43 -11.30
N ALA A 90 25.33 11.19 -11.24
CA ALA A 90 25.56 12.36 -12.09
C ALA A 90 25.81 11.97 -13.57
N GLU A 91 26.55 10.88 -13.81
CA GLU A 91 26.82 10.38 -15.16
C GLU A 91 25.58 9.74 -15.80
N LYS A 92 24.79 8.98 -15.03
CA LYS A 92 23.50 8.42 -15.50
C LYS A 92 22.44 9.48 -15.79
N GLY A 93 22.52 10.64 -15.13
CA GLY A 93 21.60 11.76 -15.31
C GLY A 93 21.59 12.39 -16.71
N LYS A 94 22.57 12.12 -17.58
CA LYS A 94 22.59 12.62 -18.98
C LYS A 94 21.95 11.68 -20.01
N GLU A 95 21.74 10.41 -19.68
CA GLU A 95 21.10 9.43 -20.59
C GLU A 95 19.77 8.87 -20.06
N GLU A 96 19.39 9.16 -18.80
CA GLU A 96 18.20 8.55 -18.15
C GLU A 96 17.09 9.52 -17.71
N LEU A 97 16.96 10.70 -18.32
CA LEU A 97 15.84 11.62 -18.06
C LEU A 97 14.46 11.14 -18.58
N ALA A 98 14.35 9.89 -19.04
CA ALA A 98 13.07 9.27 -19.42
C ALA A 98 12.80 7.91 -18.78
N SER A 99 13.72 7.31 -18.02
CA SER A 99 13.51 5.94 -17.54
C SER A 99 14.51 5.49 -16.47
N GLN A 100 14.46 6.09 -15.27
CA GLN A 100 14.92 5.42 -14.04
C GLN A 100 14.52 6.18 -12.75
N ALA A 101 13.23 6.09 -12.40
CA ALA A 101 12.75 6.17 -11.01
C ALA A 101 12.43 4.75 -10.49
N LEU A 102 13.27 3.78 -10.85
CA LEU A 102 13.07 2.35 -10.59
C LEU A 102 14.42 1.65 -10.35
N SER A 103 14.93 1.75 -9.12
CA SER A 103 15.76 0.68 -8.54
C SER A 103 15.07 0.19 -7.28
N VAL A 104 14.38 -0.93 -7.46
CA VAL A 104 13.84 -1.77 -6.40
C VAL A 104 15.01 -2.60 -5.91
N ASP A 105 15.59 -2.24 -4.76
CA ASP A 105 16.48 -3.12 -4.01
C ASP A 105 16.33 -2.83 -2.51
N ASP A 106 15.17 -3.18 -1.99
CA ASP A 106 15.09 -3.72 -0.64
C ASP A 106 14.00 -4.80 -0.69
N GLY A 107 14.19 -5.88 0.08
CA GLY A 107 13.21 -6.98 0.17
C GLY A 107 11.82 -6.47 0.58
N PRO A 108 10.78 -7.33 0.59
CA PRO A 108 9.51 -6.93 1.19
C PRO A 108 9.77 -6.42 2.62
N SER A 109 9.31 -5.20 2.94
CA SER A 109 9.22 -4.81 4.35
C SER A 109 8.33 -5.86 5.05
N GLU A 110 8.69 -6.27 6.26
CA GLU A 110 7.96 -7.31 7.02
C GLU A 110 6.45 -7.00 7.09
N GLU A 111 6.10 -5.71 7.09
CA GLU A 111 4.75 -5.14 7.05
C GLU A 111 3.97 -5.48 5.76
N LEU A 112 4.64 -5.48 4.60
CA LEU A 112 4.06 -5.84 3.30
C LEU A 112 3.81 -7.34 3.19
N GLN A 113 4.71 -8.14 3.77
CA GLN A 113 4.58 -9.59 3.83
C GLN A 113 3.43 -9.99 4.76
N LEU A 114 3.24 -9.27 5.87
CA LEU A 114 2.09 -9.44 6.76
C LEU A 114 0.75 -9.15 6.06
N LEU A 115 0.66 -8.10 5.24
CA LEU A 115 -0.57 -7.72 4.54
C LEU A 115 -1.03 -8.76 3.50
N LEU A 116 -0.08 -9.50 2.92
CA LEU A 116 -0.34 -10.55 1.94
C LEU A 116 -0.24 -11.96 2.54
N SER A 117 0.10 -12.10 3.84
CA SER A 117 0.44 -13.37 4.50
C SER A 117 -0.66 -14.43 4.50
N VAL A 118 -1.88 -14.07 4.11
CA VAL A 118 -3.06 -14.91 4.27
C VAL A 118 -3.79 -15.08 2.93
N ILE A 119 -3.25 -15.95 2.06
CA ILE A 119 -4.10 -16.58 1.05
C ILE A 119 -4.89 -17.65 1.78
N GLY A 120 -6.16 -17.37 2.07
CA GLY A 120 -7.04 -18.27 2.82
C GLY A 120 -7.11 -19.68 2.21
N ASP A 121 -7.46 -20.66 3.04
CA ASP A 121 -7.62 -22.03 2.57
C ASP A 121 -8.78 -22.16 1.56
N GLU A 122 -8.72 -23.18 0.72
CA GLU A 122 -9.69 -23.38 -0.37
C GLU A 122 -11.13 -23.55 0.12
N ALA A 123 -11.32 -24.18 1.29
CA ALA A 123 -12.65 -24.43 1.84
C ALA A 123 -13.29 -23.15 2.40
N SER A 124 -12.52 -22.36 3.15
CA SER A 124 -13.00 -21.08 3.70
C SER A 124 -13.18 -20.02 2.62
N SER A 125 -12.24 -19.89 1.69
CA SER A 125 -12.31 -18.92 0.58
C SER A 125 -13.45 -19.18 -0.39
N ALA A 126 -14.00 -20.40 -0.48
CA ALA A 126 -15.14 -20.72 -1.33
C ALA A 126 -16.47 -20.17 -0.79
N GLN A 127 -16.56 -19.84 0.50
CA GLN A 127 -17.75 -19.27 1.11
C GLN A 127 -17.79 -17.76 0.85
N PRO A 128 -18.84 -17.21 0.20
CA PRO A 128 -18.92 -15.77 -0.06
C PRO A 128 -19.10 -14.95 1.21
N VAL A 129 -19.54 -15.59 2.29
CA VAL A 129 -19.86 -14.96 3.55
C VAL A 129 -19.34 -15.84 4.67
N VAL A 130 -18.53 -15.28 5.56
CA VAL A 130 -17.94 -15.98 6.70
C VAL A 130 -18.29 -15.27 7.99
N CYS A 131 -18.88 -16.03 8.87
CA CYS A 131 -19.21 -15.69 10.25
C CYS A 131 -17.93 -15.62 11.10
N LEU A 132 -17.56 -14.44 11.63
CA LEU A 132 -16.34 -14.26 12.42
C LEU A 132 -16.60 -14.29 13.95
N PRO A 133 -15.78 -14.99 14.75
CA PRO A 133 -15.99 -15.13 16.19
C PRO A 133 -15.92 -13.77 16.89
N ALA A 134 -16.99 -13.41 17.61
CA ALA A 134 -17.10 -12.20 18.41
C ALA A 134 -16.90 -12.47 19.92
N ALA A 135 -16.54 -11.44 20.69
CA ALA A 135 -16.28 -11.56 22.12
C ALA A 135 -17.50 -12.07 22.94
N GLY A 136 -18.70 -12.02 22.38
CA GLY A 136 -19.96 -12.44 23.01
C GLY A 136 -20.37 -13.90 22.80
N GLY A 137 -19.62 -14.70 22.03
CA GLY A 137 -20.00 -16.06 21.65
C GLY A 137 -21.05 -16.12 20.53
N TRP A 138 -21.11 -17.27 19.84
CA TRP A 138 -22.10 -17.58 18.81
C TRP A 138 -23.38 -18.11 19.47
N VAL A 139 -24.53 -17.58 19.07
CA VAL A 139 -25.82 -18.23 19.25
C VAL A 139 -26.36 -18.53 17.86
N ASP A 140 -26.59 -19.80 17.54
CA ASP A 140 -27.24 -20.23 16.30
C ASP A 140 -28.65 -19.64 16.25
N VAL A 141 -28.84 -18.49 15.58
CA VAL A 141 -30.21 -18.05 15.27
C VAL A 141 -30.25 -17.11 14.08
N GLU A 142 -30.81 -17.60 12.97
CA GLU A 142 -31.39 -16.78 11.88
C GLU A 142 -32.41 -15.75 12.42
N ASP A 143 -32.93 -15.93 13.65
CA ASP A 143 -33.90 -15.02 14.28
C ASP A 143 -33.28 -13.83 15.05
N GLU A 144 -32.02 -13.89 15.50
CA GLU A 144 -31.37 -12.78 16.23
C GLU A 144 -30.54 -11.82 15.37
N MET A 145 -30.38 -12.10 14.07
CA MET A 145 -29.96 -11.09 13.08
C MET A 145 -30.86 -9.83 13.08
N LYS A 146 -32.00 -9.89 13.77
CA LYS A 146 -32.96 -8.79 13.98
C LYS A 146 -32.72 -7.97 15.27
N ALA A 147 -31.77 -8.31 16.15
CA ALA A 147 -31.73 -7.77 17.52
C ALA A 147 -30.42 -7.10 18.01
N GLY A 148 -29.34 -7.09 17.23
CA GLY A 148 -28.08 -6.42 17.60
C GLY A 148 -27.41 -5.70 16.43
N PRO A 149 -26.52 -4.71 16.67
CA PRO A 149 -25.84 -4.04 15.57
C PRO A 149 -24.88 -5.03 14.91
N PHE A 150 -25.13 -5.31 13.64
CA PHE A 150 -24.38 -6.26 12.84
C PHE A 150 -23.31 -5.52 12.03
N LEU A 151 -22.06 -5.98 12.10
CA LEU A 151 -20.94 -5.38 11.38
C LEU A 151 -20.56 -6.26 10.17
N PHE A 152 -20.84 -5.75 8.98
CA PHE A 152 -20.35 -6.33 7.73
C PHE A 152 -18.90 -5.88 7.52
N MET A 153 -17.98 -6.83 7.48
CA MET A 153 -16.55 -6.56 7.30
C MET A 153 -16.13 -6.93 5.87
N LEU A 154 -15.34 -6.05 5.25
CA LEU A 154 -14.83 -6.22 3.89
C LEU A 154 -13.31 -6.43 3.98
N PRO A 155 -12.78 -7.56 3.47
CA PRO A 155 -11.38 -7.91 3.59
C PRO A 155 -10.50 -7.10 2.64
N GLY A 156 -9.19 -7.27 2.80
CA GLY A 156 -8.19 -6.64 1.95
C GLY A 156 -8.10 -7.28 0.57
N ILE A 157 -6.98 -7.02 -0.10
CA ILE A 157 -6.77 -7.45 -1.49
C ILE A 157 -6.67 -8.97 -1.64
N ASP A 158 -6.29 -9.66 -0.56
CA ASP A 158 -6.29 -11.12 -0.41
C ASP A 158 -7.70 -11.70 -0.50
N GLY A 159 -8.71 -10.95 -0.04
CA GLY A 159 -10.12 -11.27 -0.16
C GLY A 159 -10.70 -12.20 0.90
N THR A 160 -9.94 -12.52 1.95
CA THR A 160 -10.30 -13.57 2.90
C THR A 160 -10.58 -13.03 4.30
N ALA A 161 -11.43 -13.73 5.06
CA ALA A 161 -11.88 -13.30 6.38
C ALA A 161 -10.81 -13.45 7.47
N SER A 162 -9.84 -14.34 7.26
CA SER A 162 -8.82 -14.72 8.24
C SER A 162 -7.98 -13.55 8.73
N VAL A 163 -7.71 -12.54 7.88
CA VAL A 163 -6.97 -11.33 8.30
C VAL A 163 -7.76 -10.48 9.31
N LEU A 164 -9.08 -10.61 9.34
CA LEU A 164 -9.99 -9.85 10.20
C LEU A 164 -10.38 -10.60 11.47
N GLU A 165 -10.12 -11.91 11.55
CA GLU A 165 -10.44 -12.72 12.72
C GLU A 165 -9.87 -12.18 14.04
N PRO A 166 -8.60 -11.74 14.13
CA PRO A 166 -8.05 -11.22 15.39
C PRO A 166 -8.79 -9.96 15.86
N LEU A 167 -9.22 -9.11 14.92
CA LEU A 167 -10.02 -7.93 15.24
C LEU A 167 -11.41 -8.33 15.72
N ALA A 168 -12.11 -9.17 14.95
CA ALA A 168 -13.46 -9.63 15.25
C ALA A 168 -13.61 -10.22 16.65
N LYS A 169 -12.63 -11.02 17.10
CA LYS A 169 -12.61 -11.64 18.45
C LYS A 169 -12.67 -10.65 19.61
N ASN A 170 -12.29 -9.40 19.36
CA ASN A 170 -12.26 -8.33 20.36
C ASN A 170 -13.44 -7.36 20.24
N LEU A 171 -14.31 -7.54 19.24
CA LEU A 171 -15.49 -6.69 19.03
C LEU A 171 -16.70 -7.21 19.80
N LYS A 172 -17.51 -6.26 20.28
CA LYS A 172 -18.83 -6.51 20.87
C LYS A 172 -19.95 -6.60 19.81
N TYR A 173 -19.60 -6.48 18.53
CA TYR A 173 -20.51 -6.63 17.40
C TYR A 173 -20.68 -8.11 17.06
N GLN A 174 -21.84 -8.48 16.52
CA GLN A 174 -21.89 -9.65 15.65
C GLN A 174 -21.19 -9.28 14.34
N THR A 175 -20.19 -10.07 13.95
CA THR A 175 -19.31 -9.73 12.82
C THR A 175 -19.38 -10.78 11.74
N MET A 176 -19.44 -10.32 10.50
CA MET A 176 -19.44 -11.21 9.34
C MET A 176 -18.62 -10.59 8.23
N CYS A 177 -17.68 -11.37 7.72
CA CYS A 177 -16.89 -10.99 6.57
C CYS A 177 -17.65 -11.32 5.28
N LEU A 178 -17.82 -10.33 4.40
CA LEU A 178 -18.23 -10.57 3.03
C LEU A 178 -16.96 -10.80 2.21
N GLN A 179 -16.65 -12.07 1.94
CA GLN A 179 -15.40 -12.44 1.30
C GLN A 179 -15.39 -12.08 -0.18
N LEU A 180 -14.24 -11.58 -0.62
CA LEU A 180 -13.89 -11.51 -2.02
C LEU A 180 -13.29 -12.87 -2.37
N ASN A 181 -14.14 -13.88 -2.51
CA ASN A 181 -13.71 -15.24 -2.84
C ASN A 181 -12.91 -15.30 -4.16
N TYR A 182 -12.30 -16.44 -4.46
CA TYR A 182 -11.53 -16.64 -5.69
C TYR A 182 -12.38 -17.11 -6.89
N ARG A 183 -13.70 -16.98 -6.80
CA ARG A 183 -14.61 -17.19 -7.94
C ARG A 183 -14.83 -15.86 -8.65
N ASP A 184 -15.54 -15.93 -9.77
CA ASP A 184 -15.85 -14.73 -10.56
C ASP A 184 -16.85 -13.84 -9.82
N ILE A 185 -16.32 -12.83 -9.12
CA ILE A 185 -17.08 -11.76 -8.45
C ILE A 185 -16.99 -10.44 -9.22
N GLY A 186 -16.50 -10.49 -10.48
CA GLY A 186 -16.27 -9.33 -11.34
C GLY A 186 -14.86 -8.74 -11.27
N GLU A 187 -14.59 -7.81 -12.19
CA GLU A 187 -13.25 -7.24 -12.40
C GLU A 187 -13.14 -5.80 -11.90
N THR A 188 -14.27 -5.09 -11.74
CA THR A 188 -14.31 -3.69 -11.30
C THR A 188 -14.84 -3.55 -9.87
N ILE A 189 -14.61 -2.39 -9.25
CA ILE A 189 -15.17 -2.06 -7.92
C ILE A 189 -16.70 -2.21 -7.94
N GLN A 190 -17.36 -1.71 -8.98
CA GLN A 190 -18.81 -1.78 -9.12
C GLN A 190 -19.32 -3.21 -9.25
N ASP A 191 -18.65 -4.08 -10.02
CA ASP A 191 -19.07 -5.48 -10.12
C ASP A 191 -19.02 -6.18 -8.76
N MET A 192 -17.93 -5.96 -8.02
CA MET A 192 -17.75 -6.51 -6.67
C MET A 192 -18.81 -5.96 -5.70
N VAL A 193 -19.09 -4.66 -5.74
CA VAL A 193 -20.12 -4.01 -4.92
C VAL A 193 -21.50 -4.65 -5.18
N GLN A 194 -21.88 -4.83 -6.44
CA GLN A 194 -23.16 -5.45 -6.80
C GLN A 194 -23.26 -6.91 -6.32
N SER A 195 -22.17 -7.67 -6.43
CA SER A 195 -22.10 -9.02 -5.87
C SER A 195 -22.34 -9.02 -4.35
N LEU A 196 -21.67 -8.12 -3.63
CA LEU A 196 -21.72 -8.03 -2.16
C LEU A 196 -23.05 -7.49 -1.62
N LEU A 197 -23.70 -6.55 -2.32
CA LEU A 197 -24.99 -5.98 -1.93
C LEU A 197 -26.06 -7.05 -1.70
N SER A 198 -26.11 -8.06 -2.57
CA SER A 198 -27.06 -9.17 -2.44
C SER A 198 -26.94 -9.91 -1.10
N HIS A 199 -25.72 -10.02 -0.58
CA HIS A 199 -25.44 -10.66 0.70
C HIS A 199 -25.83 -9.77 1.89
N ILE A 200 -25.80 -8.45 1.73
CA ILE A 200 -26.28 -7.49 2.73
C ILE A 200 -27.81 -7.46 2.75
N HIS A 201 -28.46 -7.33 1.60
CA HIS A 201 -29.93 -7.25 1.50
C HIS A 201 -30.63 -8.48 2.02
N SER A 202 -30.07 -9.67 1.78
CA SER A 202 -30.61 -10.92 2.33
C SER A 202 -30.52 -11.03 3.85
N ARG A 203 -29.79 -10.11 4.51
CA ARG A 203 -29.47 -10.16 5.94
C ARG A 203 -29.94 -8.96 6.73
N LEU A 204 -30.23 -7.85 6.07
CA LEU A 204 -30.81 -6.66 6.69
C LEU A 204 -32.33 -6.65 6.53
N ALA A 205 -33.04 -6.40 7.64
CA ALA A 205 -34.46 -6.10 7.56
C ALA A 205 -34.71 -4.83 6.71
N PRO A 206 -35.88 -4.70 6.06
CA PRO A 206 -36.24 -3.48 5.34
C PRO A 206 -36.10 -2.24 6.23
N GLY A 207 -35.36 -1.22 5.76
CA GLY A 207 -35.13 0.02 6.50
C GLY A 207 -34.19 -0.07 7.71
N ALA A 208 -33.67 -1.26 8.06
CA ALA A 208 -32.68 -1.39 9.13
C ALA A 208 -31.39 -0.62 8.81
N PRO A 209 -30.75 -0.01 9.83
CA PRO A 209 -29.46 0.65 9.65
C PRO A 209 -28.36 -0.36 9.32
N PHE A 210 -27.25 0.11 8.75
CA PHE A 210 -26.10 -0.73 8.42
C PHE A 210 -24.84 -0.33 9.21
N SER A 211 -23.92 -1.26 9.37
CA SER A 211 -22.56 -0.97 9.82
C SER A 211 -21.57 -1.71 8.93
N LEU A 212 -20.63 -0.97 8.34
CA LEU A 212 -19.62 -1.48 7.42
C LEU A 212 -18.23 -1.22 7.98
N LEU A 213 -17.34 -2.21 7.92
CA LEU A 213 -15.91 -2.03 8.15
C LEU A 213 -15.15 -2.46 6.91
N GLY A 214 -14.40 -1.56 6.30
CA GLY A 214 -13.55 -1.87 5.16
C GLY A 214 -12.07 -1.81 5.53
N TYR A 215 -11.37 -2.94 5.40
CA TYR A 215 -9.93 -3.04 5.62
C TYR A 215 -9.17 -2.96 4.31
N SER A 216 -8.17 -2.05 4.23
CA SER A 216 -7.32 -1.91 3.05
C SER A 216 -8.17 -1.79 1.77
N PHE A 217 -7.97 -2.64 0.76
CA PHE A 217 -8.80 -2.70 -0.46
C PHE A 217 -10.32 -2.71 -0.16
N GLY A 218 -10.76 -3.42 0.88
CA GLY A 218 -12.16 -3.51 1.29
C GLY A 218 -12.78 -2.18 1.69
N GLY A 219 -11.98 -1.16 2.03
CA GLY A 219 -12.49 0.20 2.26
C GLY A 219 -12.99 0.89 1.00
N LEU A 220 -12.44 0.59 -0.19
CA LEU A 220 -12.98 1.08 -1.46
C LEU A 220 -14.39 0.53 -1.70
N LEU A 221 -14.57 -0.76 -1.43
CA LEU A 221 -15.86 -1.43 -1.55
C LEU A 221 -16.84 -0.90 -0.50
N ALA A 222 -16.39 -0.72 0.75
CA ALA A 222 -17.23 -0.21 1.83
C ALA A 222 -17.76 1.21 1.55
N LEU A 223 -16.96 2.06 0.90
CA LEU A 223 -17.38 3.39 0.47
C LEU A 223 -18.52 3.33 -0.56
N GLU A 224 -18.38 2.52 -1.62
CA GLU A 224 -19.44 2.38 -2.63
C GLU A 224 -20.67 1.65 -2.07
N LEU A 225 -20.50 0.63 -1.23
CA LEU A 225 -21.61 -0.05 -0.56
C LEU A 225 -22.40 0.92 0.33
N ALA A 226 -21.72 1.80 1.06
CA ALA A 226 -22.38 2.81 1.88
C ALA A 226 -23.22 3.77 1.02
N LEU A 227 -22.73 4.19 -0.16
CA LEU A 227 -23.50 5.03 -1.09
C LEU A 227 -24.77 4.34 -1.60
N GLU A 228 -24.67 3.06 -1.95
CA GLU A 228 -25.81 2.27 -2.43
C GLU A 228 -26.87 2.09 -1.32
N LEU A 229 -26.43 1.75 -0.10
CA LEU A 229 -27.33 1.60 1.05
C LEU A 229 -27.95 2.93 1.50
N GLU A 230 -27.21 4.04 1.40
CA GLU A 230 -27.74 5.39 1.66
C GLU A 230 -28.78 5.81 0.62
N ALA A 231 -28.61 5.41 -0.64
CA ALA A 231 -29.59 5.66 -1.70
C ALA A 231 -30.93 4.92 -1.46
N GLU A 232 -30.90 3.81 -0.72
CA GLU A 232 -32.08 3.12 -0.21
C GLU A 232 -32.74 3.80 1.00
N GLY A 233 -32.16 4.89 1.50
CA GLY A 233 -32.64 5.63 2.67
C GLY A 233 -32.22 5.02 4.01
N ARG A 234 -31.18 4.17 4.03
CA ARG A 234 -30.66 3.59 5.28
C ARG A 234 -29.63 4.51 5.91
N GLU A 235 -29.68 4.62 7.23
CA GLU A 235 -28.61 5.24 8.01
C GLU A 235 -27.53 4.21 8.34
N GLY A 236 -26.28 4.66 8.50
CA GLY A 236 -25.21 3.73 8.78
C GLY A 236 -23.99 4.30 9.49
N HIS A 237 -23.13 3.35 9.88
CA HIS A 237 -21.79 3.58 10.41
C HIS A 237 -20.75 2.97 9.47
N LEU A 238 -19.74 3.74 9.10
CA LEU A 238 -18.65 3.30 8.22
C LEU A 238 -17.32 3.39 8.98
N TYR A 239 -16.61 2.27 9.06
CA TYR A 239 -15.28 2.18 9.63
C TYR A 239 -14.28 1.87 8.51
N LEU A 240 -13.28 2.71 8.33
CA LEU A 240 -12.21 2.50 7.36
C LEU A 240 -10.95 2.13 8.12
N LEU A 241 -10.47 0.90 7.97
CA LEU A 241 -9.25 0.43 8.61
C LEU A 241 -8.10 0.52 7.63
N ASP A 242 -7.24 1.51 7.87
CA ASP A 242 -6.05 1.84 7.06
C ASP A 242 -6.36 1.91 5.56
N SER A 243 -7.43 2.65 5.21
CA SER A 243 -7.94 2.68 3.85
C SER A 243 -8.53 4.03 3.47
N ALA A 244 -8.16 4.50 2.27
CA ALA A 244 -8.82 5.56 1.53
C ALA A 244 -8.49 5.42 0.03
N PRO A 245 -9.27 6.03 -0.89
CA PRO A 245 -9.04 5.90 -2.34
C PRO A 245 -7.61 6.28 -2.77
N ILE A 246 -7.10 7.43 -2.30
CA ILE A 246 -5.75 7.90 -2.63
C ILE A 246 -4.70 6.99 -1.99
N PHE A 247 -4.88 6.63 -0.72
CA PHE A 247 -3.95 5.78 0.02
C PHE A 247 -3.79 4.39 -0.61
N VAL A 248 -4.89 3.72 -0.97
CA VAL A 248 -4.85 2.39 -1.59
C VAL A 248 -4.15 2.44 -2.94
N LYS A 249 -4.36 3.48 -3.74
CA LYS A 249 -3.62 3.67 -5.01
C LYS A 249 -2.12 3.81 -4.79
N LEU A 250 -1.70 4.64 -3.83
CA LEU A 250 -0.29 4.82 -3.50
C LEU A 250 0.33 3.51 -3.02
N TRP A 251 -0.36 2.79 -2.15
CA TRP A 251 0.06 1.48 -1.68
C TRP A 251 0.25 0.51 -2.86
N VAL A 252 -0.76 0.37 -3.73
CA VAL A 252 -0.67 -0.52 -4.90
C VAL A 252 0.51 -0.15 -5.80
N LYS A 253 0.70 1.15 -6.10
CA LYS A 253 1.81 1.63 -6.92
C LYS A 253 3.17 1.29 -6.31
N HIS A 254 3.30 1.41 -4.99
CA HIS A 254 4.51 1.09 -4.26
C HIS A 254 4.79 -0.43 -4.26
N VAL A 255 3.78 -1.24 -3.95
CA VAL A 255 3.91 -2.69 -3.77
C VAL A 255 4.10 -3.44 -5.09
N MET A 256 3.34 -3.07 -6.12
CA MET A 256 3.29 -3.77 -7.41
C MET A 256 4.21 -3.16 -8.46
N GLY A 257 4.68 -1.93 -8.23
CA GLY A 257 5.44 -1.13 -9.19
C GLY A 257 4.55 -0.53 -10.28
N SER A 258 5.13 0.39 -11.07
CA SER A 258 4.41 1.10 -12.14
C SER A 258 4.57 0.47 -13.53
N ASN A 259 5.31 -0.65 -13.65
CA ASN A 259 5.61 -1.27 -14.94
C ASN A 259 4.59 -2.38 -15.26
N GLU A 260 3.63 -2.06 -16.13
CA GLU A 260 2.56 -2.99 -16.51
C GLU A 260 3.08 -4.31 -17.13
N LYS A 261 4.19 -4.27 -17.87
CA LYS A 261 4.79 -5.47 -18.48
C LYS A 261 5.32 -6.45 -17.44
N LYS A 262 5.74 -5.95 -16.28
CA LYS A 262 6.27 -6.76 -15.17
C LYS A 262 5.22 -7.08 -14.10
N PHE A 263 4.01 -6.53 -14.23
CA PHE A 263 2.97 -6.62 -13.21
C PHE A 263 2.67 -8.06 -12.76
N GLU A 264 2.37 -8.95 -13.71
CA GLU A 264 2.02 -10.35 -13.39
C GLU A 264 3.20 -11.12 -12.81
N ALA A 265 4.43 -10.83 -13.26
CA ALA A 265 5.63 -11.44 -12.73
C ALA A 265 5.88 -10.98 -11.28
N ASN A 266 5.71 -9.68 -11.01
CA ASN A 266 5.81 -9.11 -9.67
C ASN A 266 4.77 -9.73 -8.73
N LEU A 267 3.50 -9.81 -9.17
CA LEU A 267 2.42 -10.42 -8.39
C LEU A 267 2.77 -11.87 -7.99
N LEU A 268 3.18 -12.70 -8.95
CA LEU A 268 3.52 -14.10 -8.68
C LEU A 268 4.77 -14.23 -7.79
N CYS A 269 5.77 -13.37 -7.97
CA CYS A 269 6.93 -13.33 -7.07
C CYS A 269 6.55 -12.97 -5.63
N ARG A 270 5.62 -12.03 -5.44
CA ARG A 270 5.11 -11.69 -4.10
C ARG A 270 4.30 -12.83 -3.50
N MET A 271 3.45 -13.48 -4.30
CA MET A 271 2.73 -14.69 -3.86
C MET A 271 3.71 -15.79 -3.45
N PHE A 272 4.79 -16.01 -4.20
CA PHE A 272 5.83 -16.95 -3.83
C PHE A 272 6.44 -16.61 -2.45
N SER A 273 6.81 -15.36 -2.20
CA SER A 273 7.35 -14.91 -0.90
C SER A 273 6.38 -15.10 0.28
N VAL A 274 5.08 -15.09 0.02
CA VAL A 274 4.05 -15.30 1.04
C VAL A 274 3.81 -16.78 1.31
N ILE A 275 3.67 -17.57 0.25
CA ILE A 275 3.21 -18.95 0.37
C ILE A 275 4.35 -19.88 0.83
N ALA A 276 5.57 -19.59 0.41
CA ALA A 276 6.75 -20.40 0.67
C ALA A 276 7.90 -19.50 1.16
N PRO A 277 7.74 -18.85 2.35
CA PRO A 277 8.68 -17.83 2.83
C PRO A 277 10.08 -18.39 3.11
N HIS A 278 10.20 -19.69 3.42
CA HIS A 278 11.49 -20.33 3.65
C HIS A 278 12.24 -20.63 2.35
N GLU A 279 11.51 -20.89 1.26
CA GLU A 279 12.05 -21.18 -0.07
C GLU A 279 12.29 -19.90 -0.88
N ALA A 280 11.53 -18.84 -0.62
CA ALA A 280 11.56 -17.57 -1.33
C ALA A 280 12.74 -16.66 -0.92
N THR A 281 13.95 -17.19 -1.01
CA THR A 281 15.19 -16.39 -0.90
C THR A 281 15.23 -15.32 -1.99
N ALA A 282 15.96 -14.22 -1.75
CA ALA A 282 16.13 -13.15 -2.75
C ALA A 282 16.62 -13.68 -4.11
N ALA A 283 17.53 -14.65 -4.10
CA ALA A 283 18.03 -15.31 -5.31
C ALA A 283 16.94 -16.14 -6.01
N ALA A 284 16.13 -16.89 -5.26
CA ALA A 284 15.02 -17.67 -5.81
C ALA A 284 13.93 -16.78 -6.43
N VAL A 285 13.57 -15.69 -5.74
CA VAL A 285 12.60 -14.70 -6.24
C VAL A 285 13.12 -14.01 -7.50
N SER A 286 14.38 -13.59 -7.51
CA SER A 286 15.01 -12.98 -8.69
C SER A 286 15.06 -13.92 -9.88
N LYS A 287 15.43 -15.19 -9.64
CA LYS A 287 15.43 -16.24 -10.67
C LYS A 287 14.03 -16.47 -11.24
N LEU A 288 13.02 -16.63 -10.37
CA LEU A 288 11.63 -16.78 -10.79
C LEU A 288 11.19 -15.60 -11.66
N ALA A 289 11.45 -14.36 -11.22
CA ALA A 289 11.10 -13.16 -11.96
C ALA A 289 11.71 -13.15 -13.37
N GLN A 290 12.99 -13.52 -13.52
CA GLN A 290 13.66 -13.59 -14.82
C GLN A 290 13.03 -14.64 -15.74
N GLU A 291 12.66 -15.79 -15.21
CA GLU A 291 12.09 -16.90 -15.98
C GLU A 291 10.65 -16.64 -16.43
N ILE A 292 9.81 -16.04 -15.57
CA ILE A 292 8.38 -15.82 -15.87
C ILE A 292 8.09 -14.50 -16.60
N THR A 293 8.95 -13.49 -16.48
CA THR A 293 8.78 -12.20 -17.20
C THR A 293 8.58 -12.35 -18.72
N PRO A 294 9.34 -13.18 -19.46
CA PRO A 294 9.17 -13.31 -20.92
C PRO A 294 7.91 -14.09 -21.33
N MET A 295 7.22 -14.76 -20.41
CA MET A 295 6.02 -15.56 -20.70
C MET A 295 4.81 -14.65 -20.97
N LYS A 296 3.85 -15.13 -21.78
CA LYS A 296 2.79 -14.26 -22.31
C LYS A 296 1.61 -14.12 -21.38
N THR A 297 1.18 -15.23 -20.77
CA THR A 297 -0.05 -15.26 -19.98
C THR A 297 0.25 -15.44 -18.49
N LEU A 298 -0.62 -14.93 -17.62
CA LEU A 298 -0.56 -15.19 -16.17
C LEU A 298 -0.56 -16.69 -15.88
N ASP A 299 -1.33 -17.43 -16.66
CA ASP A 299 -1.49 -18.87 -16.59
C ASP A 299 -0.17 -19.62 -16.84
N GLU A 300 0.54 -19.30 -17.93
CA GLU A 300 1.87 -19.85 -18.23
C GLU A 300 2.87 -19.53 -17.09
N LYS A 301 2.84 -18.30 -16.58
CA LYS A 301 3.73 -17.86 -15.50
C LYS A 301 3.46 -18.61 -14.20
N ALA A 302 2.19 -18.81 -13.86
CA ALA A 302 1.78 -19.54 -12.66
C ALA A 302 2.16 -21.02 -12.77
N ASP A 303 1.95 -21.64 -13.93
CA ASP A 303 2.34 -23.04 -14.17
C ASP A 303 3.85 -23.23 -13.96
N HIS A 304 4.67 -22.31 -14.49
CA HIS A 304 6.11 -22.33 -14.26
C HIS A 304 6.46 -22.22 -12.76
N MET A 305 5.85 -21.29 -12.04
CA MET A 305 6.02 -21.15 -10.59
C MET A 305 5.69 -22.44 -9.84
N PHE A 306 4.60 -23.14 -10.20
CA PHE A 306 4.20 -24.40 -9.56
C PHE A 306 5.15 -25.56 -9.86
N THR A 307 5.81 -25.57 -11.02
CA THR A 307 6.84 -26.59 -11.32
C THR A 307 8.08 -26.44 -10.44
N LEU A 308 8.44 -25.20 -10.08
CA LEU A 308 9.56 -24.89 -9.19
C LEU A 308 9.23 -25.13 -7.71
N LEU A 309 7.94 -25.21 -7.35
CA LEU A 309 7.45 -25.32 -5.98
C LEU A 309 6.50 -26.51 -5.84
N PRO A 310 7.02 -27.75 -5.72
CA PRO A 310 6.18 -28.95 -5.60
C PRO A 310 5.17 -28.90 -4.46
N VAL A 311 5.48 -28.14 -3.38
CA VAL A 311 4.58 -27.91 -2.23
C VAL A 311 3.26 -27.22 -2.61
N LEU A 312 3.20 -26.56 -3.77
CA LEU A 312 2.01 -25.87 -4.26
C LEU A 312 1.18 -26.70 -5.24
N LYS A 313 1.69 -27.85 -5.67
CA LYS A 313 1.11 -28.64 -6.76
C LYS A 313 -0.33 -29.06 -6.47
N ASP A 314 -0.60 -29.51 -5.25
CA ASP A 314 -1.93 -29.96 -4.83
C ASP A 314 -2.95 -28.83 -4.68
N ARG A 315 -2.49 -27.56 -4.65
CA ARG A 315 -3.31 -26.35 -4.53
C ARG A 315 -3.16 -25.41 -5.72
N ALA A 316 -2.60 -25.89 -6.83
CA ALA A 316 -2.26 -25.07 -7.98
C ALA A 316 -3.49 -24.33 -8.56
N GLN A 317 -4.64 -25.01 -8.64
CA GLN A 317 -5.87 -24.41 -9.13
C GLN A 317 -6.37 -23.26 -8.23
N HIS A 318 -6.35 -23.46 -6.92
CA HIS A 318 -6.69 -22.43 -5.93
C HIS A 318 -5.78 -21.20 -6.04
N PHE A 319 -4.46 -21.40 -6.08
CA PHE A 319 -3.51 -20.30 -6.22
C PHE A 319 -3.60 -19.58 -7.57
N ARG A 320 -3.94 -20.29 -8.65
CA ARG A 320 -4.17 -19.69 -9.96
C ARG A 320 -5.41 -18.80 -9.94
N ALA A 321 -6.49 -19.27 -9.32
CA ALA A 321 -7.70 -18.49 -9.11
C ALA A 321 -7.43 -17.25 -8.24
N ALA A 322 -6.67 -17.42 -7.15
CA ALA A 322 -6.25 -16.32 -6.28
C ALA A 322 -5.40 -15.29 -7.03
N ALA A 323 -4.39 -15.71 -7.79
CA ALA A 323 -3.55 -14.82 -8.60
C ALA A 323 -4.39 -14.01 -9.61
N LYS A 324 -5.34 -14.67 -10.28
CA LYS A 324 -6.25 -14.03 -11.22
C LYS A 324 -7.12 -12.97 -10.55
N MET A 325 -7.75 -13.30 -9.42
CA MET A 325 -8.64 -12.37 -8.72
C MET A 325 -7.88 -11.23 -8.05
N ILE A 326 -6.71 -11.49 -7.46
CA ILE A 326 -5.84 -10.43 -6.91
C ILE A 326 -5.42 -9.48 -8.03
N LYS A 327 -5.02 -9.99 -9.21
CA LYS A 327 -4.72 -9.15 -10.37
C LYS A 327 -5.89 -8.21 -10.71
N PHE A 328 -7.12 -8.72 -10.74
CA PHE A 328 -8.29 -7.89 -11.03
C PHE A 328 -8.52 -6.84 -9.94
N ARG A 329 -8.44 -7.18 -8.66
CA ARG A 329 -8.58 -6.23 -7.55
C ARG A 329 -7.52 -5.13 -7.58
N VAL A 330 -6.28 -5.49 -7.84
CA VAL A 330 -5.19 -4.52 -7.98
C VAL A 330 -5.48 -3.58 -9.14
N LYS A 331 -5.87 -4.10 -10.31
CA LYS A 331 -6.24 -3.27 -11.47
C LYS A 331 -7.44 -2.37 -11.17
N ALA A 332 -8.46 -2.89 -10.48
CA ALA A 332 -9.62 -2.13 -10.03
C ALA A 332 -9.21 -0.98 -9.10
N ALA A 333 -8.33 -1.24 -8.13
CA ALA A 333 -7.82 -0.21 -7.22
C ALA A 333 -7.05 0.89 -7.95
N VAL A 334 -6.18 0.54 -8.91
CA VAL A 334 -5.46 1.53 -9.73
C VAL A 334 -6.42 2.38 -10.56
N GLY A 335 -7.43 1.76 -11.16
CA GLY A 335 -8.42 2.45 -12.00
C GLY A 335 -9.54 3.16 -11.24
N TYR A 336 -9.62 3.00 -9.92
CA TYR A 336 -10.74 3.50 -9.13
C TYR A 336 -10.63 5.01 -8.85
N GLU A 337 -11.46 5.83 -9.45
CA GLU A 337 -11.54 7.26 -9.14
C GLU A 337 -12.75 7.56 -8.23
N TRP A 338 -12.47 8.09 -7.03
CA TRP A 338 -13.53 8.60 -6.16
C TRP A 338 -14.16 9.82 -6.81
N ASN A 339 -15.49 9.84 -6.90
CA ASN A 339 -16.20 11.02 -7.38
C ASN A 339 -16.34 12.05 -6.24
N PRO A 340 -15.67 13.22 -6.32
CA PRO A 340 -15.71 14.22 -5.25
C PRO A 340 -17.09 14.85 -5.04
N SER A 341 -18.04 14.69 -5.99
CA SER A 341 -19.42 15.13 -5.77
C SER A 341 -20.23 14.18 -4.89
N LYS A 342 -19.78 12.92 -4.72
CA LYS A 342 -20.38 11.98 -3.78
C LYS A 342 -19.90 12.28 -2.37
N ARG A 343 -20.84 12.25 -1.42
CA ARG A 343 -20.57 12.43 0.01
C ARG A 343 -21.27 11.32 0.78
N ILE A 344 -20.50 10.61 1.61
CA ILE A 344 -21.03 9.65 2.57
C ILE A 344 -21.74 10.44 3.68
N LYS A 345 -23.02 10.15 3.92
CA LYS A 345 -23.80 10.77 5.00
C LYS A 345 -23.62 10.01 6.32
N SER A 346 -23.32 8.73 6.23
CA SER A 346 -23.08 7.81 7.34
C SER A 346 -21.94 8.28 8.21
N HIS A 347 -22.06 8.05 9.52
CA HIS A 347 -21.00 8.40 10.45
C HIS A 347 -19.73 7.59 10.13
N THR A 348 -18.66 8.27 9.74
CA THR A 348 -17.44 7.64 9.21
C THR A 348 -16.28 7.83 10.17
N ILE A 349 -15.57 6.74 10.48
CA ILE A 349 -14.37 6.71 11.33
C ILE A 349 -13.22 6.09 10.53
N LEU A 350 -12.12 6.83 10.37
CA LEU A 350 -10.84 6.31 9.87
C LEU A 350 -10.00 5.81 11.05
N LEU A 351 -9.61 4.54 11.00
CA LEU A 351 -8.67 3.92 11.93
C LEU A 351 -7.33 3.78 11.21
N ARG A 352 -6.30 4.45 11.73
CA ARG A 352 -4.95 4.46 11.16
C ARG A 352 -3.94 3.83 12.11
N PRO A 353 -2.86 3.21 11.61
CA PRO A 353 -1.76 2.79 12.45
C PRO A 353 -1.06 4.00 13.06
N THR A 354 -0.49 3.82 14.27
CA THR A 354 0.26 4.86 14.97
C THR A 354 1.55 5.24 14.22
N SER A 355 2.11 4.30 13.45
CA SER A 355 3.23 4.50 12.54
C SER A 355 2.79 4.20 11.11
N SER A 356 2.96 5.17 10.19
CA SER A 356 2.74 4.97 8.76
C SER A 356 4.08 4.93 8.03
N ALA A 357 4.24 3.98 7.11
CA ALA A 357 5.38 3.91 6.20
C ALA A 357 5.34 5.00 5.10
N TYR A 358 4.19 5.67 4.93
CA TYR A 358 3.95 6.65 3.86
C TYR A 358 3.61 8.03 4.42
N GLU A 359 4.19 9.07 3.82
CA GLU A 359 3.78 10.46 4.04
C GLU A 359 2.44 10.70 3.32
N VAL A 360 1.35 10.69 4.08
CA VAL A 360 0.00 10.96 3.63
C VAL A 360 -0.69 11.91 4.60
N GLU A 361 -1.65 12.68 4.09
CA GLU A 361 -2.49 13.58 4.91
C GLU A 361 -3.18 12.84 6.05
N GLU A 362 -3.58 13.56 7.10
CA GLU A 362 -4.04 12.95 8.35
C GLU A 362 -5.25 12.03 8.17
N ASP A 363 -6.14 12.39 7.25
CA ASP A 363 -7.38 11.70 6.90
C ASP A 363 -7.27 10.88 5.59
N TYR A 364 -6.04 10.67 5.08
CA TYR A 364 -5.76 10.04 3.79
C TYR A 364 -6.47 10.69 2.58
N GLY A 365 -6.85 11.98 2.70
CA GLY A 365 -7.55 12.72 1.67
C GLY A 365 -9.04 12.41 1.56
N LEU A 366 -9.65 11.78 2.58
CA LEU A 366 -11.09 11.48 2.61
C LEU A 366 -11.98 12.74 2.64
N SER A 367 -11.47 13.86 3.13
CA SER A 367 -12.18 15.15 3.15
C SER A 367 -12.25 15.87 1.80
N LYS A 368 -11.52 15.40 0.78
CA LYS A 368 -11.40 16.09 -0.52
C LYS A 368 -12.65 15.94 -1.42
#